data_AF-A0A3Q9ITT9-F1
#
_entry.id   AF-A0A3Q9ITT9-F1
#
_cell.length_a   1.000
_cell.length_b   1.000
_cell.length_c   1.000
_cell.angle_alpha   90.00
_cell.angle_beta   90.00
_cell.angle_gamma   90.00
#
_symmetry.space_group_name_H-M   'P 1'
#
loop_
_entity.id
_entity.type
_entity.pdbx_description
1 polymer ?
#
loop_
_entity_poly.entity_id
_entity_poly.type
_entity_poly.pdbx_seq_one_letter_code
_entity_poly.pdbx_strand_id
1 'polypeptide(L)'
;MLLRNETPLSDVIKTLLRGEADELDEENLVCYVENLTRGDRDALQRVRKRVETAIEEWRDSYYESTYYDMVERYRQGELKWTNEELDDLFFEEEFMRKEGKTGLTVDYLHDAIQKFGFINEHHEEAIERAWEERDYEFLKARWEELSLDGIRSLQAAITLVLEVTPPEPRDDVQEANRPEKRLEEYPDVFGVDSCSEITGYSKNTIYKFTSNGKMPCCRPANNGRKLMFRRDEVIEWLTARHQETTGEFVSNMEKRLAARK
;
A
#
# COMPACT_ATOMS: atom_id res chain seq x y z
N MET A 1 21.07 4.08 6.68
CA MET A 1 20.03 5.15 6.79
C MET A 1 19.39 5.11 8.18
N LEU A 2 19.18 6.24 8.88
CA LEU A 2 18.38 6.23 10.13
C LEU A 2 16.89 6.29 9.78
N LEU A 3 16.23 5.12 9.80
CA LEU A 3 14.81 5.00 9.50
C LEU A 3 14.00 5.62 10.65
N ARG A 4 13.41 6.79 10.41
CA ARG A 4 12.54 7.47 11.38
C ARG A 4 11.11 6.99 11.19
N ASN A 5 10.35 6.85 12.28
CA ASN A 5 8.93 6.44 12.24
C ASN A 5 8.05 7.37 11.38
N GLU A 6 8.49 8.60 11.13
CA GLU A 6 7.76 9.59 10.32
C GLU A 6 8.15 9.57 8.84
N THR A 7 9.12 8.76 8.42
CA THR A 7 9.57 8.73 7.02
C THR A 7 8.46 8.19 6.12
N PRO A 8 8.06 8.90 5.05
CA PRO A 8 7.06 8.41 4.11
C PRO A 8 7.47 7.09 3.46
N LEU A 9 6.53 6.15 3.31
CA LEU A 9 6.77 4.86 2.66
C LEU A 9 7.39 5.01 1.27
N SER A 10 6.98 6.02 0.51
CA SER A 10 7.54 6.32 -0.82
C SER A 10 9.04 6.59 -0.77
N ASP A 11 9.51 7.29 0.27
CA ASP A 11 10.91 7.68 0.42
C ASP A 11 11.73 6.48 0.90
N VAL A 12 11.15 5.65 1.78
CA VAL A 12 11.76 4.38 2.19
C VAL A 12 11.93 3.46 0.97
N ILE A 13 10.86 3.21 0.20
CA ILE A 13 10.91 2.39 -1.02
C ILE A 13 11.99 2.91 -1.98
N LYS A 14 12.01 4.22 -2.23
CA LYS A 14 12.98 4.84 -3.13
C LYS A 14 14.42 4.66 -2.64
N THR A 15 14.66 4.78 -1.34
CA THR A 15 16.00 4.63 -0.75
C THR A 15 16.46 3.17 -0.82
N LEU A 16 15.55 2.23 -0.50
CA LEU A 16 15.82 0.80 -0.57
C LEU A 16 16.15 0.33 -1.99
N LEU A 17 15.38 0.77 -2.99
CA LEU A 17 15.62 0.42 -4.40
C LEU A 17 16.89 1.06 -5.00
N ARG A 18 17.49 2.04 -4.33
CA ARG A 18 18.76 2.65 -4.74
C ARG A 18 19.97 1.92 -4.15
N GLY A 19 19.77 0.99 -3.22
CA GLY A 19 20.87 0.38 -2.46
C GLY A 19 21.59 1.37 -1.53
N GLU A 20 21.00 2.54 -1.24
CA GLU A 20 21.57 3.59 -0.37
C GLU A 20 21.29 3.34 1.12
N ALA A 21 20.62 2.23 1.45
CA ALA A 21 20.25 1.90 2.80
C ALA A 21 21.30 1.01 3.46
N ASP A 22 22.33 1.62 4.06
CA ASP A 22 23.24 0.90 4.96
C ASP A 22 22.44 0.24 6.10
N GLU A 23 22.70 -1.06 6.31
CA GLU A 23 22.29 -1.91 7.44
C GLU A 23 20.97 -1.49 8.09
N LEU A 24 19.85 -1.80 7.42
CA LEU A 24 18.55 -1.73 8.08
C LEU A 24 18.35 -2.98 8.92
N ASP A 25 18.53 -2.80 10.22
CA ASP A 25 18.21 -3.81 11.21
C ASP A 25 16.71 -4.22 11.12
N GLU A 26 16.46 -5.53 11.17
CA GLU A 26 15.14 -6.12 10.98
C GLU A 26 14.13 -5.60 12.03
N GLU A 27 14.55 -5.42 13.28
CA GLU A 27 13.68 -4.91 14.35
C GLU A 27 13.21 -3.47 14.04
N ASN A 28 14.09 -2.63 13.50
CA ASN A 28 13.73 -1.28 13.07
C ASN A 28 12.71 -1.26 11.93
N LEU A 29 12.80 -2.20 10.98
CA LEU A 29 11.83 -2.32 9.89
C LEU A 29 10.46 -2.78 10.39
N VAL A 30 10.42 -3.74 11.31
CA VAL A 30 9.18 -4.20 11.96
C VAL A 30 8.51 -3.05 12.71
N CYS A 31 9.25 -2.35 13.58
CA CYS A 31 8.72 -1.18 14.29
C CYS A 31 8.23 -0.08 13.34
N TYR A 32 8.93 0.17 12.24
CA TYR A 32 8.49 1.13 11.23
C TYR A 32 7.15 0.73 10.60
N VAL A 33 7.01 -0.53 10.18
CA VAL A 33 5.79 -1.05 9.56
C VAL A 33 4.61 -1.01 10.53
N GLU A 34 4.81 -1.40 11.79
CA GLU A 34 3.78 -1.31 12.84
C GLU A 34 3.30 0.12 13.04
N ASN A 35 4.21 1.10 13.07
CA ASN A 35 3.87 2.51 13.22
C ASN A 35 3.16 3.10 11.99
N LEU A 36 3.57 2.67 10.79
CA LEU A 36 3.01 3.15 9.52
C LEU A 36 1.52 2.82 9.39
N THR A 37 1.10 1.64 9.87
CA THR A 37 -0.27 1.15 9.73
C THR A 37 -1.07 1.16 11.04
N ARG A 38 -0.39 1.36 12.18
CA ARG A 38 -0.98 1.26 13.53
C ARG A 38 -1.66 -0.09 13.77
N GLY A 39 -1.16 -1.15 13.13
CA GLY A 39 -1.74 -2.49 13.20
C GLY A 39 -3.01 -2.70 12.36
N ASP A 40 -3.42 -1.73 11.53
CA ASP A 40 -4.52 -1.91 10.57
C ASP A 40 -4.10 -2.91 9.48
N ARG A 41 -4.76 -4.07 9.46
CA ARG A 41 -4.48 -5.15 8.51
C ARG A 41 -4.75 -4.76 7.05
N ASP A 42 -5.79 -3.98 6.77
CA ASP A 42 -6.10 -3.51 5.42
C ASP A 42 -5.08 -2.47 4.97
N ALA A 43 -4.60 -1.63 5.90
CA ALA A 43 -3.49 -0.73 5.64
C ALA A 43 -2.20 -1.51 5.35
N LEU A 44 -1.88 -2.56 6.12
CA LEU A 44 -0.73 -3.44 5.86
C LEU A 44 -0.82 -4.10 4.48
N GLN A 45 -1.99 -4.56 4.06
CA GLN A 45 -2.18 -5.12 2.72
C GLN A 45 -1.97 -4.07 1.61
N ARG A 46 -2.43 -2.83 1.81
CA ARG A 46 -2.15 -1.73 0.86
C ARG A 46 -0.65 -1.41 0.78
N VAL A 47 0.03 -1.40 1.92
CA VAL A 47 1.49 -1.20 2.00
C VAL A 47 2.22 -2.33 1.27
N ARG A 48 1.87 -3.60 1.54
CA ARG A 48 2.43 -4.77 0.85
C ARG A 48 2.28 -4.64 -0.67
N LYS A 49 1.07 -4.36 -1.15
CA LYS A 49 0.80 -4.17 -2.57
C LYS A 49 1.62 -3.04 -3.17
N ARG A 50 1.77 -1.92 -2.45
CA ARG A 50 2.59 -0.79 -2.94
C ARG A 50 4.06 -1.17 -3.10
N VAL A 51 4.60 -1.94 -2.17
CA VAL A 51 5.98 -2.46 -2.23
C VAL A 51 6.14 -3.45 -3.40
N GLU A 52 5.21 -4.40 -3.56
CA GLU A 52 5.19 -5.34 -4.70
C GLU A 52 5.19 -4.59 -6.04
N THR A 53 4.27 -3.62 -6.21
CA THR A 53 4.21 -2.78 -7.41
C THR A 53 5.50 -1.98 -7.61
N ALA A 54 6.14 -1.47 -6.56
CA ALA A 54 7.39 -0.73 -6.71
C ALA A 54 8.55 -1.61 -7.20
N ILE A 55 8.57 -2.90 -6.81
CA ILE A 55 9.56 -3.87 -7.30
C ILE A 55 9.31 -4.17 -8.79
N GLU A 56 8.04 -4.33 -9.19
CA GLU A 56 7.67 -4.51 -10.60
C GLU A 56 8.05 -3.28 -11.44
N GLU A 57 7.70 -2.07 -10.99
CA GLU A 57 8.08 -0.81 -11.63
C GLU A 57 9.61 -0.66 -11.75
N TRP A 58 10.36 -1.08 -10.73
CA TRP A 58 11.82 -1.07 -10.77
C TRP A 58 12.35 -2.06 -11.82
N ARG A 59 11.82 -3.29 -11.88
CA ARG A 59 12.22 -4.28 -12.89
C ARG A 59 11.92 -3.80 -14.31
N ASP A 60 10.75 -3.20 -14.52
CA ASP A 60 10.31 -2.67 -15.81
C ASP A 60 11.11 -1.46 -16.29
N SER A 61 11.87 -0.83 -15.39
CA SER A 61 12.79 0.27 -15.72
C SER A 61 14.08 -0.21 -16.41
N TYR A 62 14.29 -1.52 -16.50
CA TYR A 62 15.45 -2.12 -17.16
C TYR A 62 15.04 -3.00 -18.33
N TYR A 63 15.95 -3.18 -19.29
CA TYR A 63 15.80 -4.13 -20.37
C TYR A 63 17.16 -4.74 -20.72
N GLU A 64 17.17 -5.94 -21.31
CA GLU A 64 18.40 -6.56 -21.80
C GLU A 64 18.88 -5.85 -23.07
N SER A 65 20.09 -5.28 -23.04
CA SER A 65 20.68 -4.61 -24.19
C SER A 65 21.68 -5.55 -24.86
N THR A 66 21.31 -6.06 -26.02
CA THR A 66 22.08 -7.06 -26.79
C THR A 66 22.46 -6.58 -28.18
N TYR A 67 21.95 -5.42 -28.63
CA TYR A 67 22.18 -4.91 -29.98
C TYR A 67 23.66 -4.93 -30.40
N TYR A 68 24.54 -4.37 -29.57
CA TYR A 68 25.97 -4.34 -29.87
C TYR A 68 26.59 -5.74 -29.99
N ASP A 69 26.21 -6.66 -29.11
CA ASP A 69 26.68 -8.05 -29.15
C ASP A 69 26.17 -8.78 -30.38
N MET A 70 24.90 -8.57 -30.75
CA MET A 70 24.31 -9.16 -31.96
C MET A 70 24.98 -8.63 -33.23
N VAL A 71 25.31 -7.33 -33.29
CA VAL A 71 26.04 -6.73 -34.41
C VAL A 71 27.44 -7.33 -34.56
N GLU A 72 28.17 -7.52 -33.46
CA GLU A 72 29.51 -8.13 -33.51
C GLU A 72 29.44 -9.59 -33.97
N ARG A 73 28.49 -10.38 -33.43
CA ARG A 73 28.28 -11.77 -33.86
C ARG A 73 27.86 -11.88 -35.33
N TYR A 74 27.04 -10.94 -35.81
CA TYR A 74 26.68 -10.83 -37.22
C TYR A 74 27.91 -10.53 -38.10
N ARG A 75 28.75 -9.56 -37.71
CA ARG A 75 29.98 -9.22 -38.43
C ARG A 75 30.99 -10.37 -38.49
N GLN A 76 31.04 -11.18 -37.44
CA GLN A 76 31.89 -12.37 -37.36
C GLN A 76 31.32 -13.57 -38.14
N GLY A 77 30.08 -13.48 -38.66
CA GLY A 77 29.41 -14.54 -39.40
C GLY A 77 28.84 -15.65 -38.52
N GLU A 78 28.76 -15.44 -37.20
CA GLU A 78 28.18 -16.38 -36.24
C GLU A 78 26.66 -16.30 -36.20
N LEU A 79 26.11 -15.15 -36.60
CA LEU A 79 24.67 -14.87 -36.61
C LEU A 79 24.14 -14.88 -38.05
N LYS A 80 23.03 -15.59 -38.27
CA LYS A 80 22.34 -15.65 -39.57
C LYS A 80 21.23 -14.61 -39.72
N TRP A 81 21.33 -13.51 -38.98
CA TRP A 81 20.35 -12.43 -39.04
C TRP A 81 20.49 -11.65 -40.33
N THR A 82 19.41 -10.99 -40.71
CA THR A 82 19.34 -10.00 -41.76
C THR A 82 19.66 -8.62 -41.20
N ASN A 83 19.98 -7.66 -42.08
CA ASN A 83 20.12 -6.27 -41.65
C ASN A 83 18.80 -5.71 -41.09
N GLU A 84 17.65 -6.15 -41.61
CA GLU A 84 16.33 -5.73 -41.13
C GLU A 84 16.09 -6.18 -39.68
N GLU A 85 16.44 -7.43 -39.32
CA GLU A 85 16.34 -7.91 -37.94
C GLU A 85 17.26 -7.14 -36.97
N LEU A 86 18.45 -6.72 -37.42
CA LEU A 86 19.34 -5.88 -36.62
C LEU A 86 18.81 -4.45 -36.48
N ASP A 87 18.23 -3.89 -37.54
CA ASP A 87 17.59 -2.57 -37.52
C ASP A 87 16.38 -2.57 -36.57
N ASP A 88 15.55 -3.62 -36.61
CA ASP A 88 14.39 -3.77 -35.71
C ASP A 88 14.83 -3.81 -34.24
N LEU A 89 15.84 -4.62 -33.90
CA LEU A 89 16.41 -4.67 -32.55
C LEU A 89 16.97 -3.31 -32.11
N PHE A 90 17.68 -2.61 -33.01
CA PHE A 90 18.18 -1.27 -32.73
C PHE A 90 17.04 -0.31 -32.38
N PHE A 91 15.97 -0.30 -33.18
CA PHE A 91 14.82 0.57 -32.97
C PHE A 91 14.04 0.21 -31.70
N GLU A 92 13.94 -1.07 -31.36
CA GLU A 92 13.34 -1.52 -30.10
C GLU A 92 14.13 -1.00 -28.89
N GLU A 93 15.45 -1.17 -28.86
CA GLU A 93 16.26 -0.65 -27.77
C GLU A 93 16.25 0.88 -27.69
N GLU A 94 16.31 1.57 -28.83
CA GLU A 94 16.21 3.03 -28.90
C GLU A 94 14.85 3.54 -28.40
N PHE A 95 13.78 2.79 -28.68
CA PHE A 95 12.46 3.08 -28.12
C PHE A 95 12.48 2.95 -26.59
N MET A 96 13.02 1.86 -26.05
CA MET A 96 13.14 1.67 -24.59
C MET A 96 13.97 2.77 -23.93
N ARG A 97 15.08 3.21 -24.54
CA ARG A 97 15.89 4.34 -24.06
C ARG A 97 15.08 5.65 -24.05
N LYS A 98 14.24 5.91 -25.05
CA LYS A 98 13.35 7.10 -25.09
C LYS A 98 12.27 7.07 -24.02
N GLU A 99 11.83 5.88 -23.60
CA GLU A 99 10.95 5.72 -22.44
C GLU A 99 11.68 5.93 -21.10
N GLY A 100 13.00 6.13 -21.13
CA GLY A 100 13.82 6.34 -19.93
C GLY A 100 14.27 5.05 -19.25
N LYS A 101 14.15 3.90 -19.93
CA LYS A 101 14.63 2.61 -19.41
C LYS A 101 16.14 2.48 -19.58
N THR A 102 16.76 1.71 -18.70
CA THR A 102 18.20 1.44 -18.69
C THR A 102 18.50 0.09 -19.33
N GLY A 103 19.34 0.10 -20.36
CA GLY A 103 19.82 -1.12 -20.99
C GLY A 103 20.88 -1.81 -20.15
N LEU A 104 20.67 -3.07 -19.82
CA LEU A 104 21.59 -3.92 -19.08
C LEU A 104 22.48 -4.68 -20.06
N THR A 105 23.79 -4.46 -19.98
CA THR A 105 24.81 -5.28 -20.62
C THR A 105 25.53 -6.13 -19.57
N VAL A 106 26.26 -7.14 -20.01
CA VAL A 106 27.16 -7.93 -19.13
C VAL A 106 28.13 -7.01 -18.37
N ASP A 107 28.72 -6.02 -19.04
CA ASP A 107 29.64 -5.06 -18.41
C ASP A 107 28.94 -4.16 -17.40
N TYR A 108 27.73 -3.68 -17.71
CA TYR A 108 26.94 -2.89 -16.77
C TYR A 108 26.65 -3.67 -15.50
N LEU A 109 26.26 -4.93 -15.62
CA LEU A 109 25.90 -5.78 -14.49
C LEU A 109 27.13 -6.08 -13.62
N HIS A 110 28.27 -6.38 -14.23
CA HIS A 110 29.54 -6.55 -13.53
C HIS A 110 29.93 -5.29 -12.75
N ASP A 111 29.97 -4.13 -13.41
CA ASP A 111 30.26 -2.83 -12.79
C ASP A 111 29.28 -2.51 -11.65
N ALA A 112 28.00 -2.85 -11.82
CA ALA A 112 26.98 -2.62 -10.81
C ALA A 112 27.17 -3.51 -9.58
N ILE A 113 27.46 -4.80 -9.77
CA ILE A 113 27.75 -5.73 -8.68
C ILE A 113 29.02 -5.31 -7.94
N GLN A 114 30.06 -4.90 -8.65
CA GLN A 114 31.31 -4.44 -8.04
C GLN A 114 31.10 -3.21 -7.13
N LYS A 115 30.16 -2.32 -7.46
CA LYS A 115 29.79 -1.17 -6.60
C LYS A 115 29.15 -1.58 -5.29
N PHE A 116 28.40 -2.68 -5.26
CA PHE A 116 27.88 -3.26 -4.00
C PHE A 116 29.00 -3.92 -3.19
N GLY A 117 30.06 -4.36 -3.87
CA GLY A 117 31.16 -5.11 -3.28
C GLY A 117 30.90 -6.61 -3.31
N PHE A 118 31.97 -7.37 -3.08
CA PHE A 118 31.91 -8.83 -3.06
C PHE A 118 31.74 -9.37 -1.65
N ILE A 119 30.88 -10.37 -1.50
CA ILE A 119 30.61 -11.03 -0.21
C ILE A 119 31.88 -11.73 0.31
N ASN A 120 32.62 -12.39 -0.58
CA ASN A 120 33.87 -13.08 -0.31
C ASN A 120 34.64 -13.34 -1.62
N GLU A 121 35.86 -13.88 -1.52
CA GLU A 121 36.72 -14.22 -2.67
C GLU A 121 36.04 -15.19 -3.65
N HIS A 122 35.32 -16.21 -3.18
CA HIS A 122 34.60 -17.14 -4.07
C HIS A 122 33.45 -16.48 -4.82
N HIS A 123 32.79 -15.51 -4.20
CA HIS A 123 31.75 -14.72 -4.85
C HIS A 123 32.36 -13.87 -5.95
N GLU A 124 33.48 -13.20 -5.69
CA GLU A 124 34.25 -12.45 -6.69
C GLU A 124 34.65 -13.35 -7.87
N GLU A 125 35.31 -14.49 -7.61
CA GLU A 125 35.70 -15.45 -8.65
C GLU A 125 34.51 -15.91 -9.53
N ALA A 126 33.33 -16.11 -8.93
CA ALA A 126 32.14 -16.50 -9.66
C ALA A 126 31.59 -15.38 -10.54
N ILE A 127 31.60 -14.12 -10.05
CA ILE A 127 31.19 -12.95 -10.83
C ILE A 127 32.17 -12.71 -11.98
N GLU A 128 33.48 -12.76 -11.74
CA GLU A 128 34.50 -12.58 -12.78
C GLU A 128 34.40 -13.64 -13.88
N ARG A 129 34.23 -14.91 -13.50
CA ARG A 129 34.05 -15.99 -14.48
C ARG A 129 32.80 -15.79 -15.32
N ALA A 130 31.67 -15.44 -14.69
CA ALA A 130 30.42 -15.19 -15.40
C ALA A 130 30.54 -14.00 -16.37
N TRP A 131 31.30 -12.96 -15.98
CA TRP A 131 31.61 -11.83 -16.86
C TRP A 131 32.47 -12.24 -18.05
N GLU A 132 33.55 -12.99 -17.82
CA GLU A 132 34.42 -13.54 -18.89
C GLU A 132 33.64 -14.46 -19.86
N GLU A 133 32.74 -15.29 -19.32
CA GLU A 133 31.90 -16.23 -20.08
C GLU A 133 30.68 -15.55 -20.73
N ARG A 134 30.45 -14.26 -20.46
CA ARG A 134 29.29 -13.49 -20.93
C ARG A 134 27.95 -14.09 -20.46
N ASP A 135 27.92 -14.67 -19.26
CA ASP A 135 26.72 -15.24 -18.63
C ASP A 135 25.84 -14.12 -18.04
N TYR A 136 25.07 -13.51 -18.92
CA TYR A 136 24.13 -12.43 -18.60
C TYR A 136 23.10 -12.83 -17.54
N GLU A 137 22.52 -14.03 -17.64
CA GLU A 137 21.46 -14.48 -16.73
C GLU A 137 21.97 -14.63 -15.30
N PHE A 138 23.18 -15.19 -15.14
CA PHE A 138 23.79 -15.30 -13.82
C PHE A 138 24.09 -13.91 -13.22
N LEU A 139 24.71 -13.03 -13.99
CA LEU A 139 25.04 -11.67 -13.53
C LEU A 139 23.77 -10.87 -13.19
N LYS A 140 22.74 -10.96 -14.03
CA LYS A 140 21.45 -10.31 -13.78
C LYS A 140 20.81 -10.82 -12.50
N ALA A 141 20.79 -12.14 -12.29
CA ALA A 141 20.24 -12.72 -11.07
C ALA A 141 20.97 -12.24 -9.81
N ARG A 142 22.30 -12.17 -9.84
CA ARG A 142 23.12 -11.67 -8.72
C ARG A 142 22.92 -10.19 -8.46
N TRP A 143 22.91 -9.39 -9.51
CA TRP A 143 22.64 -7.96 -9.41
C TRP A 143 21.24 -7.68 -8.85
N GLU A 144 20.20 -8.41 -9.30
CA GLU A 144 18.84 -8.29 -8.74
C GLU A 144 18.79 -8.70 -7.27
N GLU A 145 19.50 -9.76 -6.88
CA GLU A 145 19.58 -10.21 -5.48
C GLU A 145 20.12 -9.11 -4.57
N LEU A 146 21.24 -8.50 -4.95
CA LEU A 146 21.87 -7.41 -4.20
C LEU A 146 21.01 -6.14 -4.21
N SER A 147 20.49 -5.76 -5.38
CA SER A 147 19.73 -4.50 -5.55
C SER A 147 18.38 -4.53 -4.82
N LEU A 148 17.76 -5.70 -4.70
CA LEU A 148 16.45 -5.86 -4.07
C LEU A 148 16.53 -6.31 -2.61
N ASP A 149 17.73 -6.53 -2.06
CA ASP A 149 17.91 -7.04 -0.69
C ASP A 149 17.14 -6.18 0.34
N GLY A 150 17.40 -4.88 0.37
CA GLY A 150 16.76 -3.98 1.33
C GLY A 150 15.23 -3.91 1.19
N ILE A 151 14.68 -3.93 -0.03
CA ILE A 151 13.22 -3.93 -0.24
C ILE A 151 12.59 -5.28 0.08
N ARG A 152 13.32 -6.39 -0.09
CA ARG A 152 12.89 -7.73 0.34
C ARG A 152 12.87 -7.84 1.86
N SER A 153 13.82 -7.22 2.56
CA SER A 153 13.79 -7.10 4.03
C SER A 153 12.54 -6.34 4.51
N LEU A 154 12.15 -5.26 3.82
CA LEU A 154 10.88 -4.58 4.10
C LEU A 154 9.66 -5.50 3.84
N GLN A 155 9.65 -6.28 2.73
CA GLN A 155 8.59 -7.25 2.48
C GLN A 155 8.50 -8.33 3.57
N ALA A 156 9.65 -8.81 4.06
CA ALA A 156 9.72 -9.78 5.15
C ALA A 156 9.13 -9.19 6.44
N ALA A 157 9.50 -7.96 6.80
CA ALA A 157 8.92 -7.26 7.94
C ALA A 157 7.39 -7.07 7.81
N ILE A 158 6.89 -6.66 6.63
CA ILE A 158 5.45 -6.55 6.38
C ILE A 158 4.74 -7.90 6.53
N THR A 159 5.35 -8.97 6.04
CA THR A 159 4.80 -10.33 6.15
C THR A 159 4.73 -10.77 7.61
N LEU A 160 5.81 -10.56 8.38
CA LEU A 160 5.84 -10.87 9.80
C LEU A 160 4.76 -10.10 10.57
N VAL A 161 4.63 -8.79 10.36
CA VAL A 161 3.59 -7.99 11.02
C VAL A 161 2.19 -8.46 10.60
N LEU A 162 1.97 -8.85 9.34
CA LEU A 162 0.69 -9.42 8.89
C LEU A 162 0.36 -10.78 9.53
N GLU A 163 1.36 -11.60 9.83
CA GLU A 163 1.19 -12.88 10.52
C GLU A 163 0.83 -12.69 12.00
N VAL A 164 1.47 -11.72 12.65
CA VAL A 164 1.25 -11.40 14.07
C VAL A 164 -0.01 -10.56 14.28
N THR A 165 -0.43 -9.79 13.27
CA THR A 165 -1.69 -9.02 13.30
C THR A 165 -2.85 -9.98 13.05
N PRO A 166 -3.65 -10.33 14.08
CA PRO A 166 -4.82 -11.15 13.85
C PRO A 166 -5.71 -10.45 12.81
N PRO A 167 -6.45 -11.20 11.97
CA PRO A 167 -7.57 -10.56 11.29
C PRO A 167 -8.37 -9.95 12.42
N GLU A 168 -8.67 -8.65 12.35
CA GLU A 168 -9.55 -8.09 13.38
C GLU A 168 -10.67 -9.11 13.56
N PRO A 169 -10.96 -9.56 14.79
CA PRO A 169 -12.32 -9.97 15.02
C PRO A 169 -13.08 -8.72 14.60
N ARG A 170 -13.72 -8.76 13.44
CA ARG A 170 -14.87 -7.90 13.26
C ARG A 170 -15.64 -8.10 14.55
N ASP A 171 -15.99 -7.03 15.25
CA ASP A 171 -16.82 -7.10 16.45
C ASP A 171 -18.25 -7.57 16.07
N ASP A 172 -18.35 -8.67 15.34
CA ASP A 172 -19.54 -9.31 14.78
C ASP A 172 -20.01 -10.45 15.69
N VAL A 173 -19.28 -10.80 16.76
CA VAL A 173 -19.57 -12.02 17.55
C VAL A 173 -20.12 -11.74 18.96
N GLN A 174 -20.34 -10.48 19.36
CA GLN A 174 -21.08 -10.21 20.62
C GLN A 174 -22.41 -9.46 20.50
N GLU A 175 -22.77 -8.92 19.32
CA GLU A 175 -24.11 -8.31 19.12
C GLU A 175 -25.03 -9.03 18.11
N ALA A 176 -24.50 -9.94 17.28
CA ALA A 176 -25.27 -10.62 16.22
C ALA A 176 -26.28 -11.69 16.67
N ASN A 177 -26.51 -11.87 17.98
CA ASN A 177 -27.57 -12.74 18.50
C ASN A 177 -28.73 -11.98 19.15
N ARG A 178 -28.81 -10.66 18.99
CA ARG A 178 -29.99 -9.90 19.39
C ARG A 178 -30.88 -9.68 18.17
N PRO A 179 -32.13 -10.18 18.15
CA PRO A 179 -33.02 -9.92 17.02
C PRO A 179 -33.18 -8.41 16.87
N GLU A 180 -32.83 -7.88 15.69
CA GLU A 180 -33.15 -6.52 15.29
C GLU A 180 -34.66 -6.35 15.35
N LYS A 181 -35.16 -5.78 16.44
CA LYS A 181 -36.56 -5.40 16.53
C LYS A 181 -36.83 -4.34 15.49
N ARG A 182 -37.80 -4.60 14.62
CA ARG A 182 -38.28 -3.61 13.65
C ARG A 182 -38.67 -2.32 14.38
N LEU A 183 -38.40 -1.17 13.79
CA LEU A 183 -38.64 0.16 14.38
C LEU A 183 -40.07 0.33 14.92
N GLU A 184 -41.03 -0.39 14.34
CA GLU A 184 -42.45 -0.46 14.74
C GLU A 184 -42.70 -1.10 16.12
N GLU A 185 -41.77 -1.91 16.66
CA GLU A 185 -41.94 -2.65 17.93
C GLU A 185 -41.53 -1.88 19.19
N TYR A 186 -40.89 -0.72 19.04
CA TYR A 186 -40.50 0.10 20.17
C TYR A 186 -41.74 0.82 20.79
N PRO A 187 -41.73 1.13 22.09
CA PRO A 187 -42.76 1.98 22.67
C PRO A 187 -42.62 3.42 22.15
N ASP A 188 -43.71 4.18 22.06
CA ASP A 188 -43.70 5.59 21.57
C ASP A 188 -42.76 6.50 22.38
N VAL A 189 -42.53 6.12 23.64
CA VAL A 189 -41.55 6.75 24.54
C VAL A 189 -40.59 5.69 25.05
N PHE A 190 -39.29 5.89 24.84
CA PHE A 190 -38.25 4.92 25.20
C PHE A 190 -37.04 5.56 25.90
N GLY A 191 -36.24 4.73 26.57
CA GLY A 191 -35.04 5.17 27.30
C GLY A 191 -33.79 5.22 26.43
N VAL A 192 -32.66 5.62 27.04
CA VAL A 192 -31.35 5.76 26.36
C VAL A 192 -30.88 4.47 25.68
N ASP A 193 -31.17 3.31 26.28
CA ASP A 193 -30.73 2.02 25.74
C ASP A 193 -31.39 1.74 24.38
N SER A 194 -32.71 1.88 24.31
CA SER A 194 -33.45 1.77 23.05
C SER A 194 -33.11 2.88 22.06
N CYS A 195 -32.76 4.08 22.54
CA CYS A 195 -32.31 5.17 21.69
C CYS A 195 -30.95 4.85 21.04
N SER A 196 -30.06 4.17 21.77
CA SER A 196 -28.79 3.65 21.26
C SER A 196 -29.00 2.62 20.16
N GLU A 197 -29.95 1.70 20.38
CA GLU A 197 -30.35 0.68 19.39
C GLU A 197 -30.96 1.32 18.14
N ILE A 198 -31.85 2.31 18.28
CA ILE A 198 -32.56 2.94 17.14
C ILE A 198 -31.63 3.84 16.30
N THR A 199 -30.71 4.56 16.95
CA THR A 199 -29.88 5.56 16.25
C THR A 199 -28.50 5.03 15.85
N GLY A 200 -28.08 3.88 16.37
CA GLY A 200 -26.73 3.33 16.19
C GLY A 200 -25.63 4.10 16.92
N TYR A 201 -25.95 5.18 17.64
CA TYR A 201 -24.97 5.93 18.43
C TYR A 201 -24.76 5.29 19.81
N SER A 202 -23.53 5.33 20.30
CA SER A 202 -23.23 4.91 21.68
C SER A 202 -23.97 5.80 22.70
N LYS A 203 -24.31 5.23 23.86
CA LYS A 203 -24.99 5.94 24.96
C LYS A 203 -24.25 7.23 25.36
N ASN A 204 -22.92 7.20 25.35
CA ASN A 204 -22.09 8.38 25.62
C ASN A 204 -22.30 9.50 24.61
N THR A 205 -22.41 9.17 23.32
CA THR A 205 -22.69 10.13 22.25
C THR A 205 -24.12 10.67 22.37
N ILE A 206 -25.09 9.83 22.74
CA ILE A 206 -26.47 10.25 23.00
C ILE A 206 -26.54 11.22 24.19
N TYR A 207 -25.86 10.94 25.30
CA TYR A 207 -25.76 11.87 26.43
C TYR A 207 -25.11 13.20 26.02
N LYS A 208 -24.10 13.19 25.15
CA LYS A 208 -23.49 14.41 24.61
C LYS A 208 -24.47 15.19 23.72
N PHE A 209 -25.25 14.53 22.86
CA PHE A 209 -26.20 15.24 22.01
C PHE A 209 -27.36 15.82 22.79
N THR A 210 -27.82 15.13 23.83
CA THR A 210 -28.93 15.59 24.68
C THR A 210 -28.50 16.68 25.65
N SER A 211 -27.31 16.58 26.26
CA SER A 211 -26.76 17.65 27.12
C SER A 211 -26.47 18.94 26.35
N ASN A 212 -26.05 18.84 25.08
CA ASN A 212 -25.84 19.99 24.20
C ASN A 212 -27.13 20.51 23.56
N GLY A 213 -28.31 19.98 23.92
CA GLY A 213 -29.61 20.39 23.37
C GLY A 213 -29.79 20.09 21.87
N LYS A 214 -28.93 19.25 21.28
CA LYS A 214 -28.96 18.93 19.86
C LYS A 214 -29.97 17.86 19.53
N MET A 215 -30.21 16.91 20.44
CA MET A 215 -31.15 15.80 20.27
C MET A 215 -32.35 15.99 21.20
N PRO A 216 -33.59 15.89 20.69
CA PRO A 216 -34.80 16.03 21.51
C PRO A 216 -34.86 14.97 22.61
N CYS A 217 -35.15 15.39 23.84
CA CYS A 217 -35.34 14.49 24.96
C CYS A 217 -36.33 15.09 25.96
N CYS A 218 -37.13 14.23 26.60
CA CYS A 218 -38.09 14.61 27.63
C CYS A 218 -37.61 14.10 29.01
N ARG A 219 -37.86 14.89 30.05
CA ARG A 219 -37.71 14.46 31.45
C ARG A 219 -39.10 14.45 32.09
N PRO A 220 -39.57 13.33 32.66
CA PRO A 220 -40.89 13.28 33.28
C PRO A 220 -40.96 14.20 34.51
N ALA A 221 -42.07 14.92 34.64
CA ALA A 221 -42.26 16.07 35.55
C ALA A 221 -42.07 15.77 37.06
N ASN A 222 -42.08 14.50 37.47
CA ASN A 222 -41.84 14.10 38.86
C ASN A 222 -40.43 13.56 39.05
N ASN A 223 -39.44 14.47 39.14
CA ASN A 223 -38.08 14.21 39.63
C ASN A 223 -37.36 12.95 39.05
N GLY A 224 -37.67 12.58 37.82
CA GLY A 224 -37.07 11.42 37.16
C GLY A 224 -35.66 11.74 36.69
N ARG A 225 -34.64 11.08 37.28
CA ARG A 225 -33.24 11.12 36.79
C ARG A 225 -33.03 10.49 35.41
N LYS A 226 -34.08 9.87 34.84
CA LYS A 226 -34.00 9.11 33.59
C LYS A 226 -34.39 9.97 32.40
N LEU A 227 -33.57 9.90 31.36
CA LEU A 227 -33.78 10.56 30.08
C LEU A 227 -34.70 9.69 29.21
N MET A 228 -35.75 10.30 28.67
CA MET A 228 -36.71 9.63 27.79
C MET A 228 -36.75 10.31 26.43
N PHE A 229 -37.08 9.54 25.39
CA PHE A 229 -37.10 9.97 24.00
C PHE A 229 -38.43 9.60 23.38
N ARG A 230 -38.97 10.49 22.53
CA ARG A 230 -40.14 10.20 21.70
C ARG A 230 -39.67 9.72 20.34
N ARG A 231 -40.30 8.67 19.83
CA ARG A 231 -39.97 8.07 18.53
C ARG A 231 -39.97 9.11 17.41
N ASP A 232 -41.07 9.83 17.24
CA ASP A 232 -41.27 10.74 16.10
C ASP A 232 -40.21 11.85 16.09
N GLU A 233 -39.87 12.39 17.27
CA GLU A 233 -38.87 13.46 17.42
C GLU A 233 -37.44 12.97 17.14
N VAL A 234 -37.12 11.72 17.50
CA VAL A 234 -35.80 11.12 17.19
C VAL A 234 -35.68 10.81 15.71
N ILE A 235 -36.74 10.34 15.07
CA ILE A 235 -36.76 10.08 13.63
C ILE A 235 -36.66 11.39 12.85
N GLU A 236 -37.48 12.40 13.17
CA GLU A 236 -37.39 13.73 12.56
C GLU A 236 -35.99 14.33 12.72
N TRP A 237 -35.37 14.15 13.88
CA TRP A 237 -34.00 14.58 14.12
C TRP A 237 -32.97 13.83 13.27
N LEU A 238 -33.10 12.52 13.10
CA LEU A 238 -32.23 11.73 12.21
C LEU A 238 -32.38 12.17 10.75
N THR A 239 -33.62 12.38 10.30
CA THR A 239 -33.93 12.83 8.93
C THR A 239 -33.46 14.26 8.68
N ALA A 240 -33.60 15.16 9.64
CA ALA A 240 -33.12 16.55 9.55
C ALA A 240 -31.59 16.66 9.56
N ARG A 241 -30.89 15.63 10.06
CA ARG A 241 -29.43 15.61 10.22
C ARG A 241 -28.74 14.67 9.24
N HIS A 242 -29.39 14.28 8.14
CA HIS A 242 -28.75 13.51 7.07
C HIS A 242 -27.42 14.17 6.67
N GLN A 243 -26.31 13.57 7.08
CA GLN A 243 -24.98 13.95 6.63
C GLN A 243 -24.82 13.36 5.22
N GLU A 244 -24.45 14.19 4.24
CA GLU A 244 -24.17 13.75 2.87
C GLU A 244 -23.36 12.46 2.92
N THR A 245 -23.88 11.40 2.31
CA THR A 245 -23.11 10.19 2.15
C THR A 245 -21.91 10.49 1.25
N THR A 246 -20.81 9.74 1.41
CA THR A 246 -19.57 9.95 0.63
C THR A 246 -19.83 10.03 -0.89
N GLY A 247 -20.89 9.38 -1.39
CA GLY A 247 -21.32 9.48 -2.80
C GLY A 247 -22.02 10.80 -3.18
N GLU A 248 -22.83 11.37 -2.29
CA GLU A 248 -23.50 12.66 -2.54
C GLU A 248 -22.51 13.83 -2.49
N PHE A 249 -21.51 13.75 -1.61
CA PHE A 249 -20.41 14.70 -1.54
C PHE A 249 -19.58 14.75 -2.84
N VAL A 250 -19.28 13.57 -3.42
CA VAL A 250 -18.58 13.47 -4.72
C VAL A 250 -19.44 14.06 -5.83
N SER A 251 -20.73 13.72 -5.90
CA SER A 251 -21.65 14.28 -6.92
C SER A 251 -21.81 15.80 -6.83
N ASN A 252 -21.80 16.35 -5.61
CA ASN A 252 -21.87 17.79 -5.37
C ASN A 252 -20.56 18.49 -5.78
N MET A 253 -19.40 17.85 -5.58
CA MET A 253 -18.10 18.36 -6.01
C MET A 253 -17.96 18.35 -7.55
N GLU A 254 -18.43 17.29 -8.20
CA GLU A 254 -18.42 17.17 -9.67
C GLU A 254 -19.29 18.23 -10.34
N LYS A 255 -20.49 18.52 -9.80
CA LYS A 255 -21.36 19.61 -10.29
C LYS A 255 -20.69 20.98 -10.16
N ARG A 256 -19.92 21.22 -9.10
CA ARG A 256 -19.20 22.49 -8.88
C ARG A 256 -17.99 22.65 -9.82
N LEU A 257 -17.35 21.56 -10.22
CA LEU A 257 -16.27 21.57 -11.22
C LEU A 257 -16.81 21.76 -12.64
N ALA A 258 -17.96 21.17 -12.95
CA ALA A 258 -18.63 21.32 -14.24
C ALA A 258 -19.15 22.75 -14.50
N ALA A 259 -19.58 23.46 -13.46
CA ALA A 259 -20.03 24.86 -13.54
C ALA A 259 -18.88 25.89 -13.67
N ARG A 260 -17.62 25.44 -13.72
CA ARG A 260 -16.42 26.27 -13.83
C ARG A 260 -15.75 26.20 -15.20
N LYS A 261 -16.41 25.61 -16.19
CA LYS A 261 -16.13 25.74 -17.63
C LYS A 261 -17.17 26.66 -18.27
#